data_AF-A0A1Y6BUX0-F1
#
_entry.id   AF-A0A1Y6BUX0-F1
#
_cell.length_a   1.000
_cell.length_b   1.000
_cell.length_c   1.000
_cell.angle_alpha   90.00
_cell.angle_beta   90.00
_cell.angle_gamma   90.00
#
_symmetry.space_group_name_H-M   'P 1'
#
loop_
_entity.id
_entity.type
_entity.pdbx_description
1 polymer ?
#
loop_
_entity_poly.entity_id
_entity_poly.type
_entity_poly.pdbx_seq_one_letter_code
_entity_poly.pdbx_strand_id
1 'polypeptide(L)'
;MGSPLVLEKRRKQRRALTGLLPGSLLNQQGDKVNARPVDISPEGLGIVTDLILDLGHILFLKTHNQHIELEVSWGKRDFGKNNLYRYGLRVRDGSNLETIFESAGCLK
;
A
#
# COMPACT_ATOMS: atom_id res chain seq x y z
N MET A 1 -9.80 27.35 -2.84
CA MET A 1 -8.33 27.38 -2.78
C MET A 1 -7.86 25.95 -2.54
N GLY A 2 -7.21 25.32 -3.52
CA GLY A 2 -6.86 23.90 -3.48
C GLY A 2 -5.73 23.63 -2.50
N SER A 3 -5.95 22.70 -1.58
CA SER A 3 -4.94 22.24 -0.61
C SER A 3 -3.67 21.81 -1.33
N PRO A 4 -2.46 22.15 -0.83
CA PRO A 4 -1.23 21.68 -1.43
C PRO A 4 -1.19 20.16 -1.33
N LEU A 5 -1.28 19.49 -2.47
CA LEU A 5 -0.85 18.10 -2.62
C LEU A 5 0.60 18.08 -2.14
N VAL A 6 0.84 17.49 -0.97
CA VAL A 6 2.19 17.22 -0.48
C VAL A 6 2.87 16.37 -1.54
N LEU A 7 3.70 17.01 -2.38
CA LEU A 7 4.50 16.34 -3.39
C LEU A 7 5.58 15.55 -2.64
N GLU A 8 5.26 14.31 -2.27
CA GLU A 8 6.23 13.38 -1.72
C GLU A 8 7.36 13.22 -2.75
N LYS A 9 8.53 13.79 -2.45
CA LYS A 9 9.74 13.63 -3.29
C LYS A 9 10.14 12.17 -3.23
N ARG A 10 9.80 11.42 -4.29
CA ARG A 10 10.03 9.97 -4.36
C ARG A 10 11.49 9.66 -4.05
N ARG A 11 11.73 8.84 -3.04
CA ARG A 11 13.08 8.46 -2.60
C ARG A 11 13.67 7.31 -3.44
N LYS A 12 12.82 6.46 -4.04
CA LYS A 12 13.21 5.28 -4.83
C LYS A 12 12.27 5.06 -6.02
N GLN A 13 12.76 4.37 -7.06
CA GLN A 13 11.91 3.92 -8.18
C GLN A 13 10.91 2.87 -7.68
N ARG A 14 9.73 2.81 -8.32
CA ARG A 14 8.69 1.82 -7.99
C ARG A 14 8.46 0.89 -9.17
N ARG A 15 8.32 -0.41 -8.89
CA ARG A 15 7.95 -1.45 -9.85
C ARG A 15 6.42 -1.57 -9.89
N ALA A 16 5.84 -1.63 -11.09
CA ALA A 16 4.40 -1.86 -11.22
C ALA A 16 4.07 -3.30 -10.79
N LEU A 17 3.00 -3.46 -10.00
CA LEU A 17 2.47 -4.76 -9.62
C LEU A 17 1.25 -5.07 -10.50
N THR A 18 1.26 -6.25 -11.11
CA THR A 18 0.12 -6.77 -11.90
C THR A 18 -0.62 -7.90 -11.17
N GLY A 19 -0.07 -8.37 -10.04
CA GLY A 19 -0.54 -9.52 -9.29
C GLY A 19 -1.33 -9.18 -8.03
N LEU A 20 -1.63 -10.22 -7.24
CA LEU A 20 -2.28 -10.10 -5.93
C LEU A 20 -1.25 -9.72 -4.84
N LEU A 21 -1.75 -9.29 -3.69
CA LEU A 21 -0.94 -9.18 -2.48
C LEU A 21 -0.47 -10.58 -2.03
N PRO A 22 0.71 -10.71 -1.40
CA PRO A 22 1.22 -11.97 -0.85
C PRO A 22 0.47 -12.46 0.40
N GLY A 23 -0.70 -11.90 0.67
CA GLY A 23 -1.44 -12.09 1.91
C GLY A 23 -2.70 -11.22 2.00
N SER A 24 -3.29 -11.18 3.19
CA SER A 24 -4.44 -10.32 3.47
C SER A 24 -3.97 -8.98 4.04
N LEU A 25 -4.55 -7.90 3.54
CA LEU A 25 -4.42 -6.57 4.14
C LEU A 25 -5.54 -6.40 5.17
N LEU A 26 -5.18 -6.03 6.40
CA LEU A 26 -6.10 -5.88 7.52
C LEU A 26 -6.07 -4.44 8.04
N ASN A 27 -7.19 -3.95 8.56
CA ASN A 27 -7.24 -2.69 9.33
C ASN A 27 -6.82 -2.93 10.80
N GLN A 28 -6.83 -1.88 11.63
CA GLN A 28 -6.48 -1.99 13.05
C GLN A 28 -7.46 -2.86 13.87
N GLN A 29 -8.67 -3.03 13.37
CA GLN A 29 -9.71 -3.88 13.98
C GLN A 29 -9.55 -5.36 13.59
N GLY A 30 -8.65 -5.67 12.66
CA GLY A 30 -8.43 -7.02 12.14
C GLY A 30 -9.35 -7.40 10.98
N ASP A 31 -10.19 -6.48 10.50
CA ASP A 31 -11.04 -6.70 9.35
C ASP A 31 -10.24 -6.65 8.06
N LYS A 32 -10.64 -7.47 7.09
CA LYS A 32 -9.98 -7.55 5.79
C LYS A 32 -10.30 -6.32 4.94
N VAL A 33 -9.26 -5.63 4.50
CA VAL A 33 -9.33 -4.52 3.56
C VAL A 33 -9.24 -5.06 2.14
N ASN A 34 -10.30 -4.85 1.35
CA ASN A 34 -10.29 -5.15 -0.06
C ASN A 34 -9.50 -4.07 -0.80
N ALA A 35 -8.26 -4.39 -1.14
CA ALA A 35 -7.37 -3.50 -1.87
C ALA A 35 -6.65 -4.24 -3.01
N ARG A 36 -6.41 -3.53 -4.10
CA ARG A 36 -5.60 -4.00 -5.23
C ARG A 36 -4.23 -3.33 -5.15
N PRO A 37 -3.12 -4.08 -5.20
CA PRO A 37 -1.80 -3.47 -5.31
C PRO A 37 -1.63 -2.84 -6.69
N VAL A 38 -0.83 -1.77 -6.76
CA VAL A 38 -0.56 -1.03 -8.01
C VAL A 38 0.93 -0.97 -8.30
N ASP A 39 1.73 -0.68 -7.28
CA ASP A 39 3.17 -0.54 -7.40
C ASP A 39 3.83 -0.83 -6.05
N ILE A 40 5.12 -1.12 -6.09
CA ILE A 40 5.93 -1.46 -4.92
C ILE A 40 7.31 -0.84 -5.04
N SER A 41 7.92 -0.62 -3.88
CA SER A 41 9.32 -0.27 -3.68
C SER A 41 9.77 -0.90 -2.37
N PRO A 42 11.06 -0.90 -2.03
CA PRO A 42 11.54 -1.51 -0.78
C PRO A 42 10.81 -1.01 0.48
N GLU A 43 10.42 0.26 0.51
CA GLU A 43 9.84 0.91 1.70
C GLU A 43 8.35 1.24 1.55
N GLY A 44 7.72 0.92 0.41
CA GLY A 44 6.37 1.38 0.18
C GLY A 44 5.57 0.60 -0.85
N LEU A 45 4.25 0.59 -0.65
CA LEU A 45 3.26 -0.12 -1.44
C LEU A 45 2.18 0.86 -1.90
N GLY A 46 1.91 0.91 -3.20
CA GLY A 46 0.75 1.59 -3.76
C GLY A 46 -0.45 0.64 -3.79
N ILE A 47 -1.60 1.08 -3.26
CA ILE A 47 -2.85 0.32 -3.31
C ILE A 47 -4.01 1.16 -3.85
N VAL A 48 -5.04 0.48 -4.34
CA VAL A 48 -6.36 1.05 -4.66
C VAL A 48 -7.44 0.32 -3.90
N THR A 49 -8.32 1.07 -3.24
CA THR A 49 -9.46 0.55 -2.46
C THR A 49 -10.65 1.50 -2.58
N ASP A 50 -11.84 1.00 -2.29
CA ASP A 50 -13.08 1.77 -2.16
C ASP A 50 -13.26 2.36 -0.74
N LEU A 51 -12.45 1.90 0.22
CA LEU A 51 -12.44 2.45 1.58
C LEU A 51 -11.72 3.80 1.63
N ILE A 52 -12.28 4.71 2.44
CA ILE A 52 -11.62 5.96 2.78
C ILE A 52 -10.68 5.70 3.95
N LEU A 53 -9.40 5.95 3.73
CA LEU A 53 -8.34 5.84 4.72
C LEU A 53 -7.76 7.22 5.04
N ASP A 54 -7.52 7.46 6.32
CA ASP A 54 -6.85 8.66 6.82
C ASP A 54 -5.32 8.53 6.74
N LEU A 55 -4.63 9.68 6.61
CA LEU A 55 -3.18 9.73 6.71
C LEU A 55 -2.73 9.30 8.10
N GLY A 56 -1.68 8.49 8.17
CA GLY A 56 -1.19 7.91 9.43
C GLY A 56 -1.94 6.66 9.89
N HIS A 57 -3.04 6.26 9.24
CA HIS A 57 -3.73 5.01 9.56
C HIS A 57 -2.79 3.83 9.27
N ILE A 58 -2.72 2.89 10.22
CA ILE A 58 -1.92 1.66 10.11
C ILE A 58 -2.78 0.54 9.55
N LEU A 59 -2.32 -0.02 8.44
CA LEU A 59 -2.77 -1.27 7.89
C LEU A 59 -1.73 -2.36 8.13
N PHE A 60 -2.18 -3.58 8.03
CA PHE A 60 -1.44 -4.76 8.43
C PHE A 60 -1.42 -5.74 7.27
N LEU A 61 -0.25 -5.93 6.64
CA LEU A 61 -0.09 -6.96 5.61
C LEU A 61 0.31 -8.27 6.30
N LYS A 62 -0.65 -9.19 6.41
CA LYS A 62 -0.45 -10.52 6.98
C LYS A 62 -0.17 -11.51 5.85
N THR A 63 1.08 -11.94 5.74
CA THR A 63 1.47 -13.05 4.86
C THR A 63 1.52 -14.35 5.67
N HIS A 64 1.90 -15.47 5.04
CA HIS A 64 2.01 -16.74 5.74
C HIS A 64 3.08 -16.77 6.85
N ASN A 65 4.15 -15.99 6.71
CA ASN A 65 5.31 -16.05 7.62
C ASN A 65 5.50 -14.80 8.48
N GLN A 66 4.82 -13.70 8.17
CA GLN A 66 5.13 -12.42 8.81
C GLN A 66 3.95 -11.45 8.75
N HIS A 67 4.06 -10.44 9.59
CA HIS A 67 3.09 -9.38 9.75
C HIS A 67 3.80 -8.04 9.58
N ILE A 68 3.40 -7.24 8.59
CA ILE A 68 4.09 -6.01 8.22
C ILE A 68 3.17 -4.82 8.48
N GLU A 69 3.67 -3.85 9.22
CA GLU A 69 2.95 -2.61 9.50
C GLU A 69 3.15 -1.60 8.37
N LEU A 70 2.03 -1.17 7.79
CA LEU A 70 1.96 -0.28 6.66
C LEU A 70 1.16 0.96 7.03
N GLU A 71 1.82 2.11 7.10
CA GLU A 71 1.17 3.38 7.41
C GLU A 71 0.78 4.13 6.13
N VAL A 72 -0.43 4.69 6.09
CA VAL A 72 -0.89 5.52 4.97
C VAL A 72 -0.10 6.83 4.94
N SER A 73 0.76 7.03 3.92
CA SER A 73 1.57 8.24 3.77
C SER A 73 0.91 9.30 2.89
N TRP A 74 0.11 8.89 1.91
CA TRP A 74 -0.69 9.79 1.08
C TRP A 74 -1.92 9.08 0.52
N GLY A 75 -2.93 9.86 0.13
CA GLY A 75 -4.12 9.40 -0.57
C GLY A 75 -4.55 10.37 -1.65
N LYS A 76 -5.13 9.85 -2.73
CA LYS A 76 -5.80 10.64 -3.77
C LYS A 76 -6.98 9.88 -4.35
N ARG A 77 -8.00 10.59 -4.79
CA ARG A 77 -9.10 9.99 -5.54
C ARG A 77 -8.57 9.47 -6.88
N ASP A 78 -8.96 8.25 -7.25
CA ASP A 78 -8.58 7.69 -8.55
C ASP A 78 -9.60 8.12 -9.60
N PHE A 79 -9.20 9.02 -10.50
CA PHE A 79 -10.10 9.70 -11.44
C PHE A 79 -10.74 8.77 -12.48
N GLY A 80 -10.22 7.56 -12.66
CA GLY A 80 -10.69 6.63 -13.69
C GLY A 80 -11.89 5.76 -13.31
N LYS A 81 -12.24 5.63 -12.02
CA LYS A 81 -13.28 4.69 -11.55
C LYS A 81 -14.08 5.28 -10.39
N ASN A 82 -15.41 5.19 -10.48
CA ASN A 82 -16.32 5.70 -9.45
C ASN A 82 -15.99 5.08 -8.08
N ASN A 83 -15.72 5.96 -7.10
CA ASN A 83 -15.48 5.66 -5.69
C ASN A 83 -14.23 4.84 -5.36
N LEU A 84 -13.20 4.85 -6.22
CA LEU A 84 -11.89 4.29 -5.86
C LEU A 84 -10.91 5.38 -5.44
N TYR A 85 -10.08 5.03 -4.46
CA TYR A 85 -9.03 5.87 -3.91
C TYR A 85 -7.71 5.14 -4.01
N ARG A 86 -6.67 5.85 -4.43
CA ARG A 86 -5.30 5.34 -4.48
C ARG A 86 -4.53 5.88 -3.28
N TYR A 87 -3.88 4.98 -2.57
CA TYR A 87 -3.07 5.30 -1.40
C TYR A 87 -1.63 4.84 -1.59
N GLY A 88 -0.71 5.59 -1.02
CA GLY A 88 0.65 5.16 -0.77
C GLY A 88 0.78 4.73 0.68
N LEU A 89 1.28 3.51 0.88
CA LEU A 89 1.61 2.96 2.17
C LEU A 89 3.13 2.95 2.34
N ARG A 90 3.60 3.25 3.55
CA ARG A 90 5.01 3.15 3.96
C ARG A 90 5.18 2.07 5.01
N VAL A 91 6.27 1.33 4.93
CA VAL A 91 6.66 0.35 5.95
C VAL A 91 7.14 1.07 7.21
N ARG A 92 6.70 0.64 8.40
CA ARG A 92 7.15 1.23 9.68
C ARG A 92 8.32 0.50 10.33
N ASP A 93 8.39 -0.82 10.20
CA ASP A 93 9.37 -1.67 10.87
C ASP A 93 10.72 -1.77 10.12
N GLY A 94 10.84 -1.10 8.96
CA GLY A 94 12.03 -1.14 8.11
C GLY A 94 12.15 -2.39 7.24
N SER A 95 11.13 -3.24 7.21
CA SER A 95 11.08 -4.44 6.35
C SER A 95 11.15 -4.06 4.87
N ASN A 96 11.87 -4.86 4.07
CA ASN A 96 11.97 -4.66 2.63
C ASN A 96 10.81 -5.36 1.89
N LEU A 97 9.82 -4.60 1.45
CA LEU A 97 8.64 -5.15 0.78
C LEU A 97 8.96 -5.87 -0.53
N GLU A 98 9.97 -5.45 -1.30
CA GLU A 98 10.29 -6.12 -2.56
C GLU A 98 10.76 -7.55 -2.31
N THR A 99 11.68 -7.75 -1.35
CA THR A 99 12.14 -9.09 -0.97
C THR A 99 10.99 -9.97 -0.46
N ILE A 100 10.04 -9.38 0.24
CA ILE A 100 8.86 -10.08 0.74
C ILE A 100 7.97 -10.53 -0.42
N PHE A 101 7.72 -9.65 -1.38
CA PHE A 101 6.90 -9.97 -2.54
C PHE A 101 7.61 -10.96 -3.48
N GLU A 102 8.93 -10.87 -3.63
CA GLU A 102 9.76 -11.84 -4.37
C GLU A 102 9.69 -13.23 -3.74
N SER A 103 9.89 -13.34 -2.42
CA SER A 103 9.81 -14.63 -1.71
C SER A 103 8.43 -15.28 -1.76
N ALA A 104 7.38 -14.46 -1.89
CA ALA A 104 6.00 -14.90 -2.06
C ALA A 104 5.62 -15.15 -3.54
N GLY A 105 6.55 -15.03 -4.49
CA GLY A 105 6.30 -15.21 -5.92
C GLY A 105 5.42 -14.15 -6.58
N CYS A 106 5.23 -13.00 -5.91
CA CYS A 106 4.43 -11.88 -6.39
C CYS A 106 5.23 -10.91 -7.28
N LEU A 107 6.56 -11.04 -7.30
CA LEU A 107 7.48 -10.33 -8.17
C LEU A 107 8.36 -11.35 -8.92
N LYS A 108 8.58 -11.11 -10.22
CA LYS A 108 9.53 -11.85 -11.06
C LYS A 108 10.81 -11.05 -11.24
#